data_AF-A0AAJ7R7Z0-F1
#
_entry.id   AF-A0AAJ7R7Z0-F1
#
_cell.length_a   1.000
_cell.length_b   1.000
_cell.length_c   1.000
_cell.angle_alpha   90.00
_cell.angle_beta   90.00
_cell.angle_gamma   90.00
#
_symmetry.space_group_name_H-M   'P 1'
#
loop_
_entity.id
_entity.type
_entity.pdbx_description
1 polymer ?
#
loop_
_entity_poly.entity_id
_entity_poly.type
_entity_poly.pdbx_seq_one_letter_code
_entity_poly.pdbx_strand_id
1 'polypeptide(L)'
;MFWTESFCNLSTDGQQTVTDIVPWKSMEKTCGLIFLAQTEYVIFMYTKNQEIVFEKANLGTNIHSLCAFPHDGSLNIIYCDEMETYITKKIFGSEQLEHDIFVNQYFLCFQVFKEKLLALTPAKVLLERSLILDFTEDMDQEQEEFVELNCNMLSNTEEIVDKICEDSKILQKLDLELQAEEDKNQRLNLYAHQKKFQYQPKMNVKHIAGKVFLSADFANIFPKNSWVYLNLINDGKKVTCGKLIKEFETVLEMLIPEEFISDSLDITVDLVTHTNEGQPWCLIKNCLKDSPPKKKKEGLKLNKISFIESKLATLRKLQSEDCLDIEKLSEIKKSVRKEINNS
;
A
#
# COMPACT_ATOMS: atom_id res chain seq x y z
N MET A 1 -39.86 -17.64 7.32
CA MET A 1 -40.18 -18.60 8.39
C MET A 1 -40.20 -17.79 9.68
N PHE A 2 -41.30 -17.87 10.40
CA PHE A 2 -41.77 -16.89 11.37
C PHE A 2 -40.84 -16.73 12.58
N TRP A 3 -40.50 -15.48 12.91
CA TRP A 3 -40.00 -15.12 14.24
C TRP A 3 -41.22 -14.98 15.14
N THR A 4 -41.41 -15.92 16.06
CA THR A 4 -42.39 -15.80 17.13
C THR A 4 -41.73 -15.21 18.36
N GLU A 5 -42.31 -14.10 18.81
CA GLU A 5 -42.09 -13.43 20.08
C GLU A 5 -42.07 -14.42 21.26
N SER A 6 -41.14 -14.24 22.19
CA SER A 6 -41.20 -14.85 23.50
C SER A 6 -40.56 -13.90 24.52
N PHE A 7 -41.43 -13.10 25.13
CA PHE A 7 -41.36 -12.56 26.49
C PHE A 7 -39.98 -12.22 27.07
N CYS A 8 -39.60 -10.95 26.90
CA CYS A 8 -38.79 -10.24 27.88
C CYS A 8 -39.61 -10.04 29.15
N ASN A 9 -39.12 -10.53 30.29
CA ASN A 9 -39.48 -9.96 31.58
C ASN A 9 -38.32 -10.07 32.58
N LEU A 10 -37.91 -8.88 33.03
CA LEU A 10 -37.31 -8.53 34.32
C LEU A 10 -35.87 -9.02 34.60
N SER A 11 -34.91 -8.12 34.35
CA SER A 11 -34.25 -7.43 35.46
C SER A 11 -33.99 -5.97 35.09
N THR A 12 -34.41 -5.08 35.98
CA THR A 12 -34.07 -3.65 35.97
C THR A 12 -32.69 -3.50 36.59
N ASP A 13 -31.67 -3.51 35.76
CA ASP A 13 -30.45 -2.72 36.01
C ASP A 13 -30.26 -1.83 34.78
N GLY A 14 -29.85 -0.57 35.00
CA GLY A 14 -29.93 0.52 34.02
C GLY A 14 -29.50 0.10 32.61
N GLN A 15 -30.23 0.58 31.59
CA GLN A 15 -29.93 0.30 30.17
C GLN A 15 -28.44 0.56 29.88
N GLN A 16 -27.64 -0.51 29.85
CA GLN A 16 -26.23 -0.45 29.48
C GLN A 16 -26.15 -0.37 27.96
N THR A 17 -26.03 0.85 27.44
CA THR A 17 -25.87 1.08 26.01
C THR A 17 -24.41 0.99 25.62
N VAL A 18 -24.11 0.25 24.55
CA VAL A 18 -22.79 0.24 23.93
C VAL A 18 -22.51 1.62 23.33
N THR A 19 -21.38 2.23 23.70
CA THR A 19 -20.93 3.54 23.22
C THR A 19 -19.90 3.44 22.12
N ASP A 20 -19.11 2.37 22.10
CA ASP A 20 -18.05 2.18 21.13
C ASP A 20 -17.71 0.70 20.95
N ILE A 21 -17.13 0.36 19.79
CA ILE A 21 -16.75 -0.98 19.40
C ILE A 21 -15.32 -0.97 18.91
N VAL A 22 -14.42 -1.54 19.71
CA VAL A 22 -12.99 -1.58 19.43
C VAL A 22 -12.61 -2.96 18.89
N PRO A 23 -12.16 -3.09 17.63
CA PRO A 23 -11.64 -4.36 17.14
C PRO A 23 -10.22 -4.59 17.66
N TRP A 24 -9.91 -5.81 18.08
CA TRP A 24 -8.52 -6.22 18.33
C TRP A 24 -8.04 -7.16 17.22
N LYS A 25 -6.78 -6.96 16.82
CA LYS A 25 -6.20 -7.62 15.64
C LYS A 25 -4.94 -8.39 15.99
N SER A 26 -4.80 -9.58 15.43
CA SER A 26 -3.54 -10.34 15.39
C SER A 26 -3.11 -10.50 13.94
N MET A 27 -1.86 -10.17 13.62
CA MET A 27 -1.31 -10.32 12.26
C MET A 27 -2.24 -9.74 11.17
N GLU A 28 -2.75 -8.52 11.41
CA GLU A 28 -3.70 -7.78 10.57
C GLU A 28 -5.13 -8.33 10.45
N LYS A 29 -5.43 -9.49 11.03
CA LYS A 29 -6.78 -10.06 11.08
C LYS A 29 -7.50 -9.67 12.35
N THR A 30 -8.76 -9.25 12.25
CA THR A 30 -9.62 -9.03 13.42
C THR A 30 -9.90 -10.37 14.09
N CYS A 31 -9.52 -10.49 15.36
CA CYS A 31 -9.67 -11.72 16.15
C CYS A 31 -10.86 -11.65 17.12
N GLY A 32 -11.33 -10.43 17.42
CA GLY A 32 -12.53 -10.21 18.21
C GLY A 32 -12.83 -8.71 18.34
N LEU A 33 -13.91 -8.42 19.04
CA LEU A 33 -14.40 -7.07 19.32
C LEU A 33 -14.47 -6.85 20.83
N ILE A 34 -14.29 -5.60 21.25
CA ILE A 34 -14.47 -5.11 22.61
C ILE A 34 -15.59 -4.09 22.54
N PHE A 35 -16.67 -4.35 23.26
CA PHE A 35 -17.80 -3.43 23.38
C PHE A 35 -17.61 -2.61 24.65
N LEU A 36 -17.53 -1.29 24.46
CA LEU A 36 -17.51 -0.32 25.55
C LEU A 36 -18.96 0.05 25.89
N ALA A 37 -19.32 0.01 27.17
CA ALA A 37 -20.59 0.53 27.67
C ALA A 37 -20.33 1.77 28.55
N GLN A 38 -21.38 2.56 28.85
CA GLN A 38 -21.30 3.69 29.81
C GLN A 38 -21.17 3.22 31.27
N THR A 39 -20.23 2.31 31.53
CA THR A 39 -20.00 1.66 32.81
C THR A 39 -18.52 1.30 32.93
N GLU A 40 -18.13 0.81 34.10
CA GLU A 40 -16.81 0.20 34.33
C GLU A 40 -16.60 -1.15 33.63
N TYR A 41 -17.64 -1.70 32.99
CA TYR A 41 -17.59 -3.00 32.34
C TYR A 41 -17.31 -2.91 30.85
N VAL A 42 -16.53 -3.87 30.38
CA VAL A 42 -16.30 -4.15 28.96
C VAL A 42 -16.76 -5.55 28.61
N ILE A 43 -17.22 -5.74 27.38
CA ILE A 43 -17.63 -7.05 26.88
C ILE A 43 -16.74 -7.44 25.72
N PHE A 44 -16.08 -8.59 25.83
CA PHE A 44 -15.25 -9.18 24.79
C PHE A 44 -16.07 -10.15 23.98
N MET A 45 -16.05 -10.01 22.65
CA MET A 45 -16.58 -11.00 21.72
C MET A 45 -15.45 -11.59 20.90
N TYR A 46 -15.32 -12.91 20.94
CA TYR A 46 -14.30 -13.62 20.20
C TYR A 46 -14.76 -15.03 19.84
N THR A 47 -13.98 -15.76 19.07
CA THR A 47 -14.33 -17.12 18.64
C THR A 47 -13.52 -18.15 19.42
N LYS A 48 -14.18 -19.09 20.10
CA LYS A 48 -13.56 -20.23 20.81
C LYS A 48 -14.23 -21.50 20.31
N ASN A 49 -13.46 -22.49 19.86
CA ASN A 49 -13.99 -23.77 19.37
C ASN A 49 -15.09 -23.65 18.28
N GLN A 50 -14.97 -22.68 17.37
CA GLN A 50 -15.94 -22.35 16.32
C GLN A 50 -17.27 -21.72 16.80
N GLU A 51 -17.37 -21.39 18.09
CA GLU A 51 -18.51 -20.69 18.67
C GLU A 51 -18.13 -19.25 19.02
N ILE A 52 -19.11 -18.35 18.95
CA ILE A 52 -18.96 -16.96 19.37
C ILE A 52 -19.16 -16.92 20.89
N VAL A 53 -18.18 -16.39 21.59
CA VAL A 53 -18.17 -16.28 23.05
C VAL A 53 -18.18 -14.82 23.46
N PHE A 54 -18.94 -14.53 24.51
CA PHE A 54 -19.01 -13.23 25.16
C PHE A 54 -18.52 -13.33 26.60
N GLU A 55 -17.48 -12.58 26.93
CA GLU A 55 -16.96 -12.45 28.30
C GLU A 55 -17.09 -11.01 28.77
N LYS A 56 -17.52 -10.83 30.02
CA LYS A 56 -17.60 -9.52 30.67
C LYS A 56 -16.41 -9.36 31.61
N ALA A 57 -15.80 -8.19 31.65
CA ALA A 57 -14.79 -7.86 32.67
C ALA A 57 -15.01 -6.45 33.22
N ASN A 58 -14.64 -6.25 34.48
CA ASN A 58 -14.72 -4.96 35.16
C ASN A 58 -13.34 -4.28 35.16
N LEU A 59 -13.21 -3.13 34.50
CA LEU A 59 -11.96 -2.35 34.49
C LEU A 59 -11.86 -1.35 35.66
N GLY A 60 -12.87 -1.30 36.54
CA GLY A 60 -12.91 -0.51 37.77
C GLY A 60 -13.09 1.00 37.59
N THR A 61 -13.22 1.47 36.35
CA THR A 61 -13.39 2.90 36.02
C THR A 61 -14.15 3.07 34.71
N ASN A 62 -14.79 4.23 34.52
CA ASN A 62 -15.55 4.52 33.31
C ASN A 62 -14.60 4.84 32.15
N ILE A 63 -14.75 4.12 31.03
CA ILE A 63 -13.75 4.12 29.96
C ILE A 63 -14.10 5.18 28.93
N HIS A 64 -13.21 6.16 28.78
CA HIS A 64 -13.32 7.18 27.74
C HIS A 64 -12.72 6.73 26.41
N SER A 65 -11.55 6.07 26.46
CA SER A 65 -10.86 5.56 25.28
C SER A 65 -10.16 4.26 25.61
N LEU A 66 -10.13 3.32 24.66
CA LEU A 66 -9.51 2.01 24.81
C LEU A 66 -8.83 1.58 23.51
N CYS A 67 -7.64 0.98 23.63
CA CYS A 67 -7.03 0.21 22.55
C CYS A 67 -6.54 -1.14 23.09
N ALA A 68 -6.49 -2.14 22.23
CA ALA A 68 -6.07 -3.48 22.64
C ALA A 68 -5.19 -4.15 21.57
N PHE A 69 -4.24 -4.94 22.04
CA PHE A 69 -3.31 -5.67 21.19
C PHE A 69 -2.92 -7.02 21.82
N PRO A 70 -2.82 -8.08 20.99
CA PRO A 70 -2.42 -9.39 21.48
C PRO A 70 -0.92 -9.45 21.76
N HIS A 71 -0.55 -10.14 22.84
CA HIS A 71 0.83 -10.45 23.17
C HIS A 71 0.89 -11.74 24.01
N ASP A 72 1.75 -12.68 23.64
CA ASP A 72 2.05 -13.90 24.39
C ASP A 72 0.81 -14.66 24.89
N GLY A 73 -0.17 -14.85 24.01
CA GLY A 73 -1.40 -15.60 24.32
C GLY A 73 -2.44 -14.83 25.15
N SER A 74 -2.16 -13.56 25.47
CA SER A 74 -3.06 -12.66 26.21
C SER A 74 -3.44 -11.44 25.37
N LEU A 75 -4.46 -10.70 25.82
CA LEU A 75 -4.86 -9.42 25.25
C LEU A 75 -4.45 -8.30 26.21
N ASN A 76 -3.47 -7.49 25.80
CA ASN A 76 -3.20 -6.25 26.52
C ASN A 76 -4.21 -5.20 26.11
N ILE A 77 -4.68 -4.45 27.10
CA ILE A 77 -5.70 -3.43 26.99
C ILE A 77 -5.14 -2.17 27.63
N ILE A 78 -5.09 -1.10 26.85
CA ILE A 78 -4.72 0.23 27.33
C ILE A 78 -5.99 1.07 27.31
N TYR A 79 -6.36 1.65 28.44
CA TYR A 79 -7.59 2.42 28.56
C TYR A 79 -7.41 3.65 29.45
N CYS A 80 -8.33 4.60 29.34
CA CYS A 80 -8.26 5.88 30.03
C CYS A 80 -9.62 6.33 30.55
N ASP A 81 -9.65 6.94 31.73
CA ASP A 81 -10.85 7.40 32.44
C ASP A 81 -10.96 8.93 32.56
N GLU A 82 -10.46 9.66 31.56
CA GLU A 82 -10.36 11.13 31.51
C GLU A 82 -9.29 11.76 32.42
N MET A 83 -8.74 10.98 33.36
CA MET A 83 -7.71 11.44 34.28
C MET A 83 -6.40 10.71 34.05
N GLU A 84 -6.45 9.39 33.98
CA GLU A 84 -5.28 8.53 34.04
C GLU A 84 -5.33 7.45 32.94
N THR A 85 -4.16 6.91 32.59
CA THR A 85 -4.04 5.84 31.60
C THR A 85 -3.59 4.57 32.29
N TYR A 86 -4.30 3.48 32.02
CA TYR A 86 -4.11 2.18 32.62
C TYR A 86 -3.75 1.15 31.56
N ILE A 87 -2.92 0.18 31.93
CA ILE A 87 -2.62 -0.99 31.12
C ILE A 87 -3.00 -2.22 31.93
N THR A 88 -3.91 -3.00 31.38
CA THR A 88 -4.32 -4.29 31.94
C THR A 88 -4.15 -5.40 30.92
N LYS A 89 -3.93 -6.61 31.41
CA LYS A 89 -3.83 -7.81 30.61
C LYS A 89 -5.04 -8.70 30.90
N LYS A 90 -5.73 -9.06 29.82
CA LYS A 90 -6.87 -9.98 29.82
C LYS A 90 -6.42 -11.34 29.28
N ILE A 91 -6.55 -12.35 30.12
CA ILE A 91 -6.45 -13.75 29.72
C ILE A 91 -7.88 -14.24 29.43
N PHE A 92 -8.11 -14.79 28.24
CA PHE A 92 -9.44 -15.30 27.87
C PHE A 92 -9.75 -16.59 28.62
N GLY A 93 -10.98 -16.72 29.15
CA GLY A 93 -11.38 -17.83 30.01
C GLY A 93 -11.15 -17.66 31.52
N SER A 94 -10.71 -16.48 31.98
CA SER A 94 -10.68 -16.10 33.40
C SER A 94 -11.33 -14.74 33.61
N GLU A 95 -11.94 -14.48 34.78
CA GLU A 95 -12.44 -13.13 35.11
C GLU A 95 -11.32 -12.17 35.52
N GLN A 96 -10.14 -12.70 35.82
CA GLN A 96 -9.03 -11.94 36.36
C GLN A 96 -8.39 -11.05 35.30
N LEU A 97 -8.21 -9.79 35.67
CA LEU A 97 -7.46 -8.79 34.94
C LEU A 97 -6.17 -8.51 35.71
N GLU A 98 -5.03 -8.78 35.10
CA GLU A 98 -3.74 -8.40 35.66
C GLU A 98 -3.55 -6.89 35.41
N HIS A 99 -3.43 -6.11 36.48
CA HIS A 99 -3.28 -4.65 36.42
C HIS A 99 -1.83 -4.30 36.69
N ASP A 100 -1.07 -3.98 35.64
CA ASP A 100 0.38 -3.93 35.81
C ASP A 100 1.01 -2.55 35.61
N ILE A 101 0.36 -1.59 34.92
CA ILE A 101 1.04 -0.31 34.63
C ILE A 101 0.11 0.89 34.73
N PHE A 102 0.48 1.78 35.66
CA PHE A 102 -0.05 3.12 35.84
C PHE A 102 0.79 4.13 35.06
N VAL A 103 0.17 4.85 34.12
CA VAL A 103 0.80 6.00 33.46
C VAL A 103 0.04 7.25 33.88
N ASN A 104 0.65 8.08 34.73
CA ASN A 104 0.11 9.36 35.19
C ASN A 104 0.12 10.42 34.08
N GLN A 105 -0.58 10.14 32.99
CA GLN A 105 -0.72 11.03 31.84
C GLN A 105 -2.05 10.73 31.14
N TYR A 106 -2.90 11.75 31.04
CA TYR A 106 -4.12 11.70 30.26
C TYR A 106 -3.82 11.80 28.75
N PHE A 107 -4.46 10.95 27.96
CA PHE A 107 -4.48 11.08 26.50
C PHE A 107 -5.92 11.03 25.99
N LEU A 108 -6.18 11.81 24.94
CA LEU A 108 -7.49 11.90 24.30
C LEU A 108 -7.84 10.61 23.56
N CYS A 109 -6.86 9.99 22.90
CA CYS A 109 -7.04 8.75 22.18
C CYS A 109 -5.71 8.01 21.98
N PHE A 110 -5.81 6.71 21.71
CA PHE A 110 -4.69 5.81 21.53
C PHE A 110 -4.91 4.92 20.33
N GLN A 111 -3.82 4.56 19.65
CA GLN A 111 -3.83 3.53 18.64
C GLN A 111 -2.52 2.75 18.66
N VAL A 112 -2.62 1.42 18.62
CA VAL A 112 -1.45 0.57 18.42
C VAL A 112 -1.21 0.41 16.93
N PHE A 113 0.00 0.76 16.49
CA PHE A 113 0.44 0.58 15.12
C PHE A 113 1.76 -0.17 15.12
N LYS A 114 1.73 -1.44 14.68
CA LYS A 114 2.86 -2.37 14.80
C LYS A 114 3.27 -2.52 16.28
N GLU A 115 4.54 -2.30 16.61
CA GLU A 115 5.09 -2.40 17.96
C GLU A 115 5.09 -1.04 18.71
N LYS A 116 4.30 -0.08 18.23
CA LYS A 116 4.30 1.28 18.75
C LYS A 116 2.91 1.72 19.18
N LEU A 117 2.86 2.38 20.32
CA LEU A 117 1.69 3.10 20.81
C LEU A 117 1.75 4.54 20.29
N LEU A 118 0.71 4.93 19.56
CA LEU A 118 0.44 6.30 19.17
C LEU A 118 -0.60 6.86 20.13
N ALA A 119 -0.28 7.97 20.80
CA ALA A 119 -1.15 8.59 21.79
C ALA A 119 -1.27 10.09 21.54
N LEU A 120 -2.51 10.60 21.52
CA LEU A 120 -2.79 12.02 21.32
C LEU A 120 -2.99 12.71 22.67
N THR A 121 -2.14 13.68 22.98
CA THR A 121 -2.28 14.48 24.21
C THR A 121 -3.39 15.52 24.10
N PRO A 122 -3.92 16.06 25.22
CA PRO A 122 -4.86 17.18 25.21
C PRO A 122 -4.36 18.43 24.48
N ALA A 123 -3.04 18.63 24.43
CA ALA A 123 -2.39 19.69 23.67
C ALA A 123 -2.30 19.42 22.15
N LYS A 124 -2.95 18.34 21.66
CA LYS A 124 -2.93 17.88 20.26
C LYS A 124 -1.53 17.53 19.74
N VAL A 125 -0.64 17.11 20.64
CA VAL A 125 0.67 16.56 20.27
C VAL A 125 0.55 15.05 20.21
N LEU A 126 0.97 14.48 19.07
CA LEU A 126 1.07 13.04 18.86
C LEU A 126 2.38 12.53 19.48
N LEU A 127 2.28 11.61 20.45
CA LEU A 127 3.41 10.92 21.03
C LEU A 127 3.50 9.49 20.49
N GLU A 128 4.72 9.05 20.25
CA GLU A 128 5.05 7.69 19.84
C GLU A 128 5.87 7.04 20.96
N ARG A 129 5.42 5.89 21.46
CA ARG A 129 6.18 5.07 22.43
C ARG A 129 6.31 3.64 21.92
N SER A 130 7.50 3.07 22.04
CA SER A 130 7.70 1.63 21.83
C SER A 130 7.00 0.86 22.95
N LEU A 131 6.27 -0.19 22.57
CA LEU A 131 5.70 -1.14 23.52
C LEU A 131 6.80 -2.11 23.92
N ILE A 132 7.54 -1.82 25.00
CA ILE A 132 8.38 -2.80 25.69
C ILE A 132 7.63 -3.16 26.94
N LEU A 133 7.19 -4.42 27.03
CA LEU A 133 6.36 -4.91 28.12
C LEU A 133 6.98 -6.23 28.59
N ASP A 134 7.72 -6.18 29.69
CA ASP A 134 8.19 -7.36 30.40
C ASP A 134 7.15 -7.67 31.49
N PHE A 135 6.48 -8.82 31.42
CA PHE A 135 5.51 -9.28 32.41
C PHE A 135 5.82 -10.71 32.87
N THR A 136 5.70 -10.96 34.18
CA THR A 136 5.88 -12.27 34.83
C THR A 136 4.56 -12.75 35.44
N GLU A 137 4.28 -14.04 35.27
CA GLU A 137 3.03 -14.74 35.62
C GLU A 137 2.84 -15.00 37.13
N ASP A 138 1.59 -15.02 37.60
CA ASP A 138 1.09 -15.93 38.64
C ASP A 138 -0.38 -16.31 38.30
N MET A 139 -0.64 -17.62 38.17
CA MET A 139 -1.93 -18.17 37.71
C MET A 139 -2.68 -18.85 38.87
N ASP A 140 -3.92 -18.41 39.13
CA ASP A 140 -4.93 -19.21 39.83
C ASP A 140 -6.19 -19.35 38.95
N GLN A 141 -6.72 -20.58 38.88
CA GLN A 141 -7.85 -20.95 38.03
C GLN A 141 -9.18 -20.75 38.76
N GLU A 142 -10.04 -19.87 38.25
CA GLU A 142 -11.45 -19.78 38.66
C GLU A 142 -12.40 -19.69 37.46
N GLN A 143 -13.68 -19.97 37.72
CA GLN A 143 -14.70 -20.40 36.76
C GLN A 143 -15.15 -19.31 35.78
N GLU A 144 -15.55 -19.74 34.59
CA GLU A 144 -15.99 -18.90 33.47
C GLU A 144 -17.44 -18.38 33.70
N GLU A 145 -17.65 -17.06 33.83
CA GLU A 145 -18.98 -16.45 33.77
C GLU A 145 -19.24 -15.84 32.38
N PHE A 146 -20.11 -16.48 31.61
CA PHE A 146 -20.55 -15.99 30.30
C PHE A 146 -21.75 -15.07 30.45
N VAL A 147 -21.78 -14.00 29.65
CA VAL A 147 -22.89 -13.05 29.65
C VAL A 147 -23.63 -13.10 28.32
N GLU A 148 -24.96 -13.22 28.38
CA GLU A 148 -25.82 -13.10 27.21
C GLU A 148 -26.05 -11.62 26.88
N LEU A 149 -25.71 -11.20 25.65
CA LEU A 149 -25.93 -9.82 25.20
C LEU A 149 -27.42 -9.57 24.94
N ASN A 150 -27.95 -8.51 25.54
CA ASN A 150 -29.31 -8.07 25.23
C ASN A 150 -29.33 -7.22 23.96
N CYS A 151 -30.24 -7.50 23.02
CA CYS A 151 -30.37 -6.75 21.77
C CYS A 151 -30.55 -5.23 21.98
N ASN A 152 -31.15 -4.82 23.09
CA ASN A 152 -31.34 -3.40 23.42
C ASN A 152 -30.01 -2.67 23.67
N MET A 153 -28.92 -3.38 23.98
CA MET A 153 -27.59 -2.77 24.14
C MET A 153 -27.02 -2.26 22.82
N LEU A 154 -27.53 -2.76 21.69
CA LEU A 154 -27.09 -2.40 20.34
C LEU A 154 -27.91 -1.27 19.71
N SER A 155 -28.89 -0.72 20.43
CA SER A 155 -29.86 0.25 19.88
C SER A 155 -29.24 1.51 19.27
N ASN A 156 -28.01 1.86 19.67
CA ASN A 156 -27.32 3.09 19.24
C ASN A 156 -26.12 2.80 18.31
N THR A 157 -25.93 1.56 17.90
CA THR A 157 -24.79 1.20 17.02
C THR A 157 -24.88 1.82 15.62
N GLU A 158 -26.09 2.17 15.16
CA GLU A 158 -26.29 2.89 13.90
C GLU A 158 -25.57 4.26 13.91
N GLU A 159 -25.64 5.00 15.02
CA GLU A 159 -24.95 6.29 15.18
C GLU A 159 -23.42 6.14 15.11
N ILE A 160 -22.89 5.04 15.66
CA ILE A 160 -21.45 4.72 15.61
C ILE A 160 -21.03 4.45 14.15
N VAL A 161 -21.83 3.66 13.42
CA VAL A 161 -21.56 3.35 12.00
C VAL A 161 -21.62 4.61 11.14
N ASP A 162 -22.61 5.47 11.37
CA ASP A 162 -22.75 6.74 10.65
C ASP A 162 -21.55 7.64 10.88
N LYS A 163 -21.10 7.79 12.13
CA LYS A 163 -19.91 8.56 12.47
C LYS A 163 -18.65 8.02 11.78
N ILE A 164 -18.44 6.71 11.78
CA ILE A 164 -17.31 6.06 11.08
C ILE A 164 -17.39 6.35 9.57
N CYS A 165 -18.59 6.33 8.99
CA CYS A 165 -18.80 6.64 7.57
C CYS A 165 -18.47 8.12 7.26
N GLU A 166 -18.87 9.05 8.12
CA GLU A 166 -18.55 10.47 7.97
C GLU A 166 -17.05 10.74 8.09
N ASP A 167 -16.40 10.19 9.12
CA ASP A 167 -14.96 10.32 9.33
C ASP A 167 -14.17 9.72 8.15
N SER A 168 -14.65 8.61 7.58
CA SER A 168 -14.06 8.00 6.38
C SER A 168 -14.13 8.94 5.16
N LYS A 169 -15.24 9.67 4.96
CA LYS A 169 -15.36 10.66 3.89
C LYS A 169 -14.39 11.84 4.08
N ILE A 170 -14.22 12.30 5.32
CA ILE A 170 -13.27 13.37 5.65
C ILE A 170 -11.84 12.91 5.36
N LEU A 171 -11.46 11.70 5.79
CA LEU A 171 -10.16 11.12 5.51
C LEU A 171 -9.89 10.99 4.01
N GLN A 172 -10.88 10.51 3.24
CA GLN A 172 -10.76 10.41 1.78
C GLN A 172 -10.51 11.77 1.14
N LYS A 173 -11.19 12.83 1.60
CA LYS A 173 -10.95 14.19 1.12
C LYS A 173 -9.54 14.68 1.45
N LEU A 174 -9.07 14.45 2.68
CA LEU A 174 -7.72 14.84 3.10
C LEU A 174 -6.63 14.10 2.32
N ASP A 175 -6.83 12.83 2.00
CA ASP A 175 -5.91 12.03 1.19
C ASP A 175 -5.78 12.59 -0.23
N LEU A 176 -6.90 12.98 -0.85
CA LEU A 176 -6.90 13.65 -2.16
C LEU A 176 -6.16 15.00 -2.12
N GLU A 177 -6.35 15.79 -1.07
CA GLU A 177 -5.65 17.07 -0.88
C GLU A 177 -4.14 16.86 -0.67
N LEU A 178 -3.76 15.87 0.14
CA LEU A 178 -2.36 15.50 0.39
C LEU A 178 -1.68 15.09 -0.92
N GLN A 179 -2.31 14.20 -1.69
CA GLN A 179 -1.77 13.76 -2.98
C GLN A 179 -1.55 14.92 -3.95
N ALA A 180 -2.46 15.90 -3.97
CA ALA A 180 -2.32 17.09 -4.81
C ALA A 180 -1.12 17.97 -4.41
N GLU A 181 -0.87 18.13 -3.11
CA GLU A 181 0.30 18.88 -2.61
C GLU A 181 1.62 18.09 -2.79
N GLU A 182 1.61 16.76 -2.68
CA GLU A 182 2.76 15.92 -3.01
C GLU A 182 3.15 16.05 -4.49
N ASP A 183 2.17 15.97 -5.40
CA ASP A 183 2.37 16.17 -6.85
C ASP A 183 2.94 17.56 -7.14
N LYS A 184 2.49 18.59 -6.42
CA LYS A 184 3.00 19.96 -6.52
C LYS A 184 4.45 20.06 -6.03
N ASN A 185 4.78 19.45 -4.90
CA ASN A 185 6.14 19.38 -4.39
C ASN A 185 7.07 18.61 -5.33
N GLN A 186 6.61 17.53 -5.95
CA GLN A 186 7.39 16.79 -6.95
C GLN A 186 7.71 17.67 -8.17
N ARG A 187 6.72 18.41 -8.69
CA ARG A 187 6.92 19.40 -9.77
C ARG A 187 7.95 20.47 -9.40
N LEU A 188 7.85 21.04 -8.20
CA LEU A 188 8.82 22.02 -7.67
C LEU A 188 10.23 21.45 -7.58
N ASN A 189 10.37 20.24 -7.04
CA ASN A 189 11.67 19.58 -6.85
C ASN A 189 12.38 19.25 -8.16
N LEU A 190 11.63 18.84 -9.19
CA LEU A 190 12.19 18.59 -10.52
C LEU A 190 12.78 19.87 -11.12
N TYR A 191 12.09 21.00 -10.96
CA TYR A 191 12.55 22.29 -11.44
C TYR A 191 13.74 22.82 -10.63
N ALA A 192 13.59 22.94 -9.31
CA ALA A 192 14.55 23.59 -8.42
C ALA A 192 15.92 22.90 -8.41
N HIS A 193 15.96 21.58 -8.57
CA HIS A 193 17.21 20.81 -8.54
C HIS A 193 17.73 20.38 -9.92
N GLN A 194 17.06 20.76 -11.02
CA GLN A 194 17.34 20.22 -12.36
C GLN A 194 17.47 18.68 -12.36
N LYS A 195 16.77 18.01 -11.44
CA LYS A 195 16.86 16.57 -11.25
C LYS A 195 16.21 15.92 -12.46
N LYS A 196 17.02 15.25 -13.28
CA LYS A 196 16.53 14.34 -14.30
C LYS A 196 16.16 13.01 -13.65
N PHE A 197 15.03 12.44 -14.05
CA PHE A 197 14.64 11.10 -13.63
C PHE A 197 15.66 10.09 -14.17
N GLN A 198 16.25 9.28 -13.30
CA GLN A 198 17.03 8.12 -13.73
C GLN A 198 16.05 6.99 -14.04
N TYR A 199 15.54 6.98 -15.26
CA TYR A 199 14.52 6.03 -15.66
C TYR A 199 14.64 5.72 -17.15
N GLN A 200 14.62 4.44 -17.48
CA GLN A 200 14.58 3.97 -18.85
C GLN A 200 13.15 3.52 -19.17
N PRO A 201 12.41 4.25 -20.02
CA PRO A 201 11.06 3.86 -20.40
C PRO A 201 11.07 2.60 -21.24
N LYS A 202 10.00 1.81 -21.14
CA LYS A 202 9.82 0.64 -21.99
C LYS A 202 9.36 1.13 -23.36
N MET A 203 10.26 1.09 -24.33
CA MET A 203 9.98 1.48 -25.71
C MET A 203 9.83 0.25 -26.60
N ASN A 204 8.80 0.25 -27.45
CA ASN A 204 8.54 -0.80 -28.43
C ASN A 204 8.16 -0.18 -29.77
N VAL A 205 8.60 -0.81 -30.85
CA VAL A 205 8.18 -0.45 -32.21
C VAL A 205 7.06 -1.39 -32.65
N LYS A 206 5.93 -0.83 -33.09
CA LYS A 206 4.75 -1.57 -33.57
C LYS A 206 4.54 -1.29 -35.06
N HIS A 207 4.23 -2.34 -35.82
CA HIS A 207 3.82 -2.22 -37.21
C HIS A 207 2.30 -2.43 -37.30
N ILE A 208 1.55 -1.40 -37.66
CA ILE A 208 0.08 -1.42 -37.73
C ILE A 208 -0.34 -0.88 -39.09
N ALA A 209 -1.07 -1.70 -39.87
CA ALA A 209 -1.59 -1.32 -41.20
C ALA A 209 -0.52 -0.71 -42.14
N GLY A 210 0.69 -1.30 -42.16
CA GLY A 210 1.81 -0.83 -42.99
C GLY A 210 2.56 0.39 -42.44
N LYS A 211 2.15 0.96 -41.31
CA LYS A 211 2.80 2.11 -40.66
C LYS A 211 3.60 1.68 -39.43
N VAL A 212 4.65 2.42 -39.12
CA VAL A 212 5.55 2.17 -37.98
C VAL A 212 5.23 3.15 -36.84
N PHE A 213 5.00 2.62 -35.64
CA PHE A 213 4.72 3.40 -34.44
C PHE A 213 5.76 3.12 -33.36
N LEU A 214 6.21 4.17 -32.68
CA LEU A 214 6.96 4.10 -31.44
C LEU A 214 5.98 4.20 -30.28
N SER A 215 5.91 3.16 -29.46
CA SER A 215 5.19 3.15 -28.20
C SER A 215 6.19 3.30 -27.06
N ALA A 216 6.02 4.32 -26.22
CA ALA A 216 6.85 4.56 -25.03
C ALA A 216 5.97 4.52 -23.79
N ASP A 217 6.25 3.59 -22.89
CA ASP A 217 5.61 3.45 -21.59
C ASP A 217 6.51 4.00 -20.49
N PHE A 218 6.01 5.02 -19.81
CA PHE A 218 6.70 5.72 -18.74
C PHE A 218 6.32 5.23 -17.35
N ALA A 219 5.36 4.30 -17.22
CA ALA A 219 4.72 3.96 -15.94
C ALA A 219 4.33 5.22 -15.14
N ASN A 220 4.16 5.12 -13.81
CA ASN A 220 3.70 6.25 -12.98
C ASN A 220 4.82 7.16 -12.48
N ILE A 221 5.84 7.45 -13.31
CA ILE A 221 7.00 8.25 -12.87
C ILE A 221 6.74 9.76 -12.88
N PHE A 222 5.84 10.22 -13.76
CA PHE A 222 5.61 11.65 -13.97
C PHE A 222 4.48 12.15 -13.07
N PRO A 223 4.62 13.38 -12.52
CA PRO A 223 3.58 13.96 -11.69
C PRO A 223 2.29 14.17 -12.49
N LYS A 224 1.13 14.02 -11.83
CA LYS A 224 -0.18 14.23 -12.47
C LYS A 224 -0.30 15.66 -12.99
N ASN A 225 -1.24 15.88 -13.93
CA ASN A 225 -1.49 17.19 -14.55
C ASN A 225 -0.27 17.81 -15.25
N SER A 226 0.64 16.97 -15.73
CA SER A 226 1.79 17.38 -16.53
C SER A 226 1.67 16.83 -17.94
N TRP A 227 2.12 17.59 -18.93
CA TRP A 227 2.22 17.13 -20.30
C TRP A 227 3.59 16.53 -20.53
N VAL A 228 3.61 15.30 -21.05
CA VAL A 228 4.84 14.62 -21.47
C VAL A 228 4.91 14.69 -22.98
N TYR A 229 6.06 15.11 -23.50
CA TYR A 229 6.34 15.17 -24.91
C TYR A 229 7.47 14.20 -25.26
N LEU A 230 7.15 13.21 -26.06
CA LEU A 230 8.13 12.36 -26.73
C LEU A 230 8.61 13.07 -27.99
N ASN A 231 9.93 13.18 -28.14
CA ASN A 231 10.56 13.80 -29.29
C ASN A 231 11.45 12.79 -29.98
N LEU A 232 11.30 12.69 -31.30
CA LEU A 232 12.10 11.84 -32.17
C LEU A 232 12.90 12.75 -33.10
N ILE A 233 14.23 12.63 -33.07
CA ILE A 233 15.18 13.52 -33.75
C ILE A 233 16.03 12.67 -34.71
N ASN A 234 16.10 13.10 -35.97
CA ASN A 234 16.95 12.51 -37.00
C ASN A 234 17.46 13.63 -37.92
N ASP A 235 18.78 13.71 -38.11
CA ASP A 235 19.43 14.69 -39.01
C ASP A 235 18.89 16.13 -38.88
N GLY A 236 18.67 16.59 -37.65
CA GLY A 236 18.16 17.94 -37.35
C GLY A 236 16.66 18.13 -37.54
N LYS A 237 15.93 17.15 -38.10
CA LYS A 237 14.47 17.14 -38.12
C LYS A 237 13.92 16.58 -36.81
N LYS A 238 12.79 17.12 -36.35
CA LYS A 238 12.15 16.74 -35.08
C LYS A 238 10.67 16.42 -35.27
N VAL A 239 10.24 15.27 -34.79
CA VAL A 239 8.82 14.87 -34.66
C VAL A 239 8.48 14.83 -33.18
N THR A 240 7.33 15.38 -32.80
CA THR A 240 6.92 15.50 -31.39
C THR A 240 5.51 14.94 -31.18
N CYS A 241 5.31 14.17 -30.12
CA CYS A 241 4.01 13.65 -29.70
C CYS A 241 3.84 13.98 -28.22
N GLY A 242 2.71 14.57 -27.84
CA GLY A 242 2.43 15.00 -26.48
C GLY A 242 1.19 14.34 -25.91
N LYS A 243 1.21 14.07 -24.60
CA LYS A 243 0.04 13.57 -23.87
C LYS A 243 -0.01 14.16 -22.46
N LEU A 244 -1.22 14.46 -22.00
CA LEU A 244 -1.48 14.83 -20.61
C LEU A 244 -1.49 13.58 -19.73
N ILE A 245 -0.68 13.59 -18.67
CA ILE A 245 -0.62 12.49 -17.70
C ILE A 245 -1.85 12.52 -16.80
N LYS A 246 -2.66 11.46 -16.91
CA LYS A 246 -3.80 11.13 -16.06
C LYS A 246 -3.51 9.81 -15.32
N GLU A 247 -4.30 9.50 -14.30
CA GLU A 247 -4.00 8.47 -13.27
C GLU A 247 -3.52 7.10 -13.76
N PHE A 248 -3.94 6.65 -14.95
CA PHE A 248 -3.66 5.28 -15.42
C PHE A 248 -2.93 5.21 -16.76
N GLU A 249 -2.67 6.34 -17.42
CA GLU A 249 -2.28 6.32 -18.83
C GLU A 249 -0.97 7.05 -19.10
N THR A 250 0.10 6.28 -19.08
CA THR A 250 1.48 6.77 -19.25
C THR A 250 2.14 6.23 -20.52
N VAL A 251 1.33 5.65 -21.40
CA VAL A 251 1.78 5.16 -22.71
C VAL A 251 1.52 6.25 -23.75
N LEU A 252 2.58 6.64 -24.45
CA LEU A 252 2.52 7.49 -25.64
C LEU A 252 2.77 6.64 -26.88
N GLU A 253 1.94 6.83 -27.91
CA GLU A 253 2.12 6.21 -29.21
C GLU A 253 2.36 7.29 -30.26
N MET A 254 3.52 7.25 -30.88
CA MET A 254 3.96 8.20 -31.90
C MET A 254 4.11 7.46 -33.24
N LEU A 255 3.53 8.01 -34.31
CA LEU A 255 3.83 7.56 -35.67
C LEU A 255 5.26 7.98 -36.04
N ILE A 256 6.08 7.04 -36.50
CA ILE A 256 7.41 7.32 -37.05
C ILE A 256 7.22 7.62 -38.55
N PRO A 257 7.52 8.84 -39.03
CA PRO A 257 7.47 9.11 -40.46
C PRO A 257 8.49 8.24 -41.20
N GLU A 258 8.19 7.85 -42.45
CA GLU A 258 9.05 6.94 -43.23
C GLU A 258 10.48 7.49 -43.39
N GLU A 259 10.63 8.80 -43.49
CA GLU A 259 11.92 9.50 -43.58
C GLU A 259 12.77 9.45 -42.28
N PHE A 260 12.19 8.99 -41.17
CA PHE A 260 12.88 8.78 -39.89
C PHE A 260 13.22 7.30 -39.65
N ILE A 261 12.87 6.39 -40.57
CA ILE A 261 13.24 4.98 -40.42
C ILE A 261 14.72 4.83 -40.83
N SER A 262 15.62 5.08 -39.88
CA SER A 262 17.09 4.99 -40.02
C SER A 262 17.71 4.10 -38.94
N ASP A 263 18.99 3.77 -39.10
CA ASP A 263 19.74 2.92 -38.15
C ASP A 263 19.99 3.60 -36.78
N SER A 264 19.86 4.92 -36.69
CA SER A 264 20.07 5.69 -35.46
C SER A 264 19.02 6.79 -35.30
N LEU A 265 18.29 6.74 -34.18
CA LEU A 265 17.28 7.71 -33.80
C LEU A 265 17.57 8.27 -32.42
N ASP A 266 17.61 9.59 -32.32
CA ASP A 266 17.75 10.27 -31.04
C ASP A 266 16.37 10.52 -30.44
N ILE A 267 16.14 10.03 -29.23
CA ILE A 267 14.87 10.17 -28.54
C ILE A 267 15.08 11.03 -27.29
N THR A 268 14.29 12.09 -27.16
CA THR A 268 14.28 12.94 -25.96
C THR A 268 12.87 13.04 -25.40
N VAL A 269 12.77 13.26 -24.10
CA VAL A 269 11.47 13.39 -23.41
C VAL A 269 11.44 14.71 -22.67
N ASP A 270 10.53 15.58 -23.05
CA ASP A 270 10.31 16.86 -22.37
C ASP A 270 9.07 16.77 -21.48
N LEU A 271 9.09 17.47 -20.35
CA LEU A 271 7.96 17.58 -19.44
C LEU A 271 7.53 19.03 -19.34
N VAL A 272 6.25 19.31 -19.56
CA VAL A 272 5.65 20.62 -19.33
C VAL A 272 4.68 20.52 -18.15
N THR A 273 5.01 21.20 -17.06
CA THR A 273 4.15 21.27 -15.89
C THR A 273 3.25 22.50 -15.98
N HIS A 274 2.04 22.38 -15.45
CA HIS A 274 1.05 23.46 -15.44
C HIS A 274 0.81 23.94 -14.00
N THR A 275 0.38 25.19 -13.87
CA THR A 275 -0.22 25.70 -12.62
C THR A 275 -1.53 24.98 -12.35
N ASN A 276 -2.06 25.11 -11.13
CA ASN A 276 -3.38 24.57 -10.78
C ASN A 276 -4.52 25.20 -11.63
N GLU A 277 -4.26 26.36 -12.23
CA GLU A 277 -5.18 27.07 -13.13
C GLU A 277 -5.04 26.62 -14.60
N GLY A 278 -4.20 25.62 -14.88
CA GLY A 278 -4.01 25.05 -16.21
C GLY A 278 -3.09 25.84 -17.14
N GLN A 279 -2.39 26.86 -16.63
CA GLN A 279 -1.41 27.62 -17.41
C GLN A 279 -0.04 26.92 -17.43
N PRO A 280 0.67 26.87 -18.57
CA PRO A 280 2.01 26.33 -18.62
C PRO A 280 2.93 27.08 -17.66
N TRP A 281 3.59 26.36 -16.77
CA TRP A 281 4.41 26.94 -15.72
C TRP A 281 5.90 26.71 -15.97
N CYS A 282 6.27 25.48 -16.31
CA CYS A 282 7.67 25.11 -16.50
C CYS A 282 7.83 24.10 -17.63
N LEU A 283 8.92 24.25 -18.40
CA LEU A 283 9.40 23.27 -19.38
C LEU A 283 10.72 22.67 -18.88
N ILE A 284 10.71 21.35 -18.66
CA ILE A 284 11.89 20.56 -18.32
C ILE A 284 12.30 19.75 -19.55
N LYS A 285 13.37 20.18 -20.21
CA LYS A 285 13.86 19.52 -21.42
C LYS A 285 14.65 18.26 -21.10
N ASN A 286 14.47 17.22 -21.91
CA ASN A 286 15.15 15.93 -21.81
C ASN A 286 15.26 15.46 -20.34
N CYS A 287 14.10 15.31 -19.70
CA CYS A 287 13.92 15.11 -18.27
C CYS A 287 14.29 13.69 -17.80
N LEU A 288 14.51 12.77 -18.72
CA LEU A 288 15.00 11.42 -18.44
C LEU A 288 16.53 11.37 -18.63
N LYS A 289 17.20 10.64 -17.75
CA LYS A 289 18.57 10.16 -17.94
C LYS A 289 18.50 8.65 -18.06
N ASP A 290 19.30 8.10 -18.96
CA ASP A 290 19.59 6.68 -18.96
C ASP A 290 20.08 6.28 -17.57
N SER A 291 19.44 5.25 -17.01
CA SER A 291 19.93 4.65 -15.79
C SER A 291 21.36 4.15 -16.05
N PRO A 292 22.32 4.37 -15.14
CA PRO A 292 23.66 3.79 -15.29
C PRO A 292 23.51 2.28 -15.53
N PRO A 293 24.26 1.70 -16.47
CA PRO A 293 24.10 0.31 -16.82
C PRO A 293 24.22 -0.51 -15.54
N LYS A 294 23.13 -1.21 -15.15
CA LYS A 294 23.21 -2.25 -14.12
C LYS A 294 24.40 -3.11 -14.54
N LYS A 295 25.41 -3.27 -13.66
CA LYS A 295 26.59 -4.12 -13.89
C LYS A 295 26.12 -5.54 -14.21
N LYS A 296 25.72 -5.81 -15.45
CA LYS A 296 25.40 -7.14 -15.94
C LYS A 296 26.74 -7.83 -16.03
N LYS A 297 26.91 -8.92 -15.27
CA LYS A 297 28.07 -9.82 -15.26
C LYS A 297 28.72 -9.88 -16.65
N GLU A 298 29.78 -9.09 -16.87
CA GLU A 298 30.39 -8.90 -18.20
C GLU A 298 30.86 -10.24 -18.81
N GLY A 299 31.25 -11.19 -17.96
CA GLY A 299 31.68 -12.53 -18.38
C GLY A 299 30.61 -13.37 -19.10
N LEU A 300 29.31 -13.15 -18.82
CA LEU A 300 28.23 -13.90 -19.48
C LEU A 300 27.87 -13.34 -20.87
N LYS A 301 28.15 -12.06 -21.13
CA LYS A 301 27.90 -11.42 -22.44
C LYS A 301 29.02 -11.71 -23.45
N LEU A 302 30.28 -11.69 -23.02
CA LEU A 302 31.43 -11.99 -23.89
C LEU A 302 31.34 -13.38 -24.52
N ASN A 303 30.95 -14.39 -23.73
CA ASN A 303 30.77 -15.76 -24.24
C ASN A 303 29.59 -15.89 -25.23
N LYS A 304 28.54 -15.09 -25.07
CA LYS A 304 27.41 -15.07 -26.01
C LYS A 304 27.78 -14.36 -27.32
N ILE A 305 28.56 -13.29 -27.24
CA ILE A 305 29.07 -12.58 -28.42
C ILE A 305 29.99 -13.51 -29.22
N SER A 306 30.95 -14.17 -28.57
CA SER A 306 31.85 -15.11 -29.23
C SER A 306 31.11 -16.31 -29.83
N PHE A 307 30.06 -16.81 -29.16
CA PHE A 307 29.19 -17.85 -29.72
C PHE A 307 28.47 -17.37 -31.00
N ILE A 308 27.84 -16.20 -30.98
CA ILE A 308 27.14 -15.64 -32.15
C ILE A 308 28.13 -15.39 -33.30
N GLU A 309 29.30 -14.81 -33.02
CA GLU A 309 30.35 -14.58 -34.00
C GLU A 309 30.84 -15.89 -34.63
N SER A 310 30.98 -16.96 -33.84
CA SER A 310 31.36 -18.28 -34.37
C SER A 310 30.31 -18.87 -35.31
N LYS A 311 29.02 -18.66 -35.03
CA LYS A 311 27.92 -19.12 -35.89
C LYS A 311 27.82 -18.28 -37.17
N LEU A 312 28.05 -16.98 -37.08
CA LEU A 312 28.15 -16.10 -38.26
C LEU A 312 29.36 -16.46 -39.13
N ALA A 313 30.51 -16.77 -38.55
CA ALA A 313 31.68 -17.23 -39.29
C ALA A 313 31.40 -18.57 -39.99
N THR A 314 30.70 -19.50 -39.33
CA THR A 314 30.27 -20.78 -39.91
C THR A 314 29.32 -20.56 -41.10
N LEU A 315 28.33 -19.66 -40.95
CA LEU A 315 27.41 -19.31 -42.05
C LEU A 315 28.15 -18.70 -43.24
N ARG A 316 29.06 -17.76 -43.00
CA ARG A 316 29.88 -17.15 -44.05
C ARG A 316 30.75 -18.18 -44.77
N LYS A 317 31.32 -19.14 -44.03
CA LYS A 317 32.10 -20.24 -44.60
C LYS A 317 31.24 -21.15 -45.48
N LEU A 318 30.08 -21.59 -44.98
CA LEU A 318 29.14 -22.43 -45.74
C LEU A 318 28.61 -21.72 -47.00
N GLN A 319 28.45 -20.39 -46.94
CA GLN A 319 28.08 -19.56 -48.08
C GLN A 319 29.23 -19.45 -49.10
N SER A 320 30.48 -19.30 -48.63
CA SER A 320 31.65 -19.24 -49.53
C SER A 320 32.00 -20.58 -50.18
N GLU A 321 31.63 -21.70 -49.54
CA GLU A 321 31.85 -23.06 -50.04
C GLU A 321 30.66 -23.60 -50.86
N ASP A 322 29.61 -22.79 -51.07
CA ASP A 322 28.36 -23.14 -51.76
C ASP A 322 27.70 -24.45 -51.26
N CYS A 323 27.90 -24.75 -49.97
CA CYS A 323 27.50 -25.99 -49.29
C CYS A 323 26.35 -25.75 -48.29
N LEU A 324 25.58 -24.68 -48.52
CA LEU A 324 24.50 -24.22 -47.64
C LEU A 324 23.19 -24.95 -47.98
N ASP A 325 22.84 -25.95 -47.17
CA ASP A 325 21.55 -26.65 -47.26
C ASP A 325 20.60 -26.23 -46.13
N ILE A 326 19.30 -26.52 -46.33
CA ILE A 326 18.22 -26.16 -45.40
C ILE A 326 18.39 -26.86 -44.03
N GLU A 327 18.99 -28.06 -44.01
CA GLU A 327 19.20 -28.82 -42.78
C GLU A 327 20.24 -28.15 -41.88
N LYS A 328 21.39 -27.74 -42.42
CA LYS A 328 22.44 -27.00 -41.71
C LYS A 328 21.94 -25.63 -41.22
N LEU A 329 21.14 -24.93 -42.03
CA LEU A 329 20.50 -23.68 -41.62
C LEU A 329 19.54 -23.89 -40.45
N SER A 330 18.75 -24.97 -40.48
CA SER A 330 17.83 -25.35 -39.41
C SER A 330 18.59 -25.69 -38.12
N GLU A 331 19.73 -26.38 -38.22
CA GLU A 331 20.57 -26.74 -37.08
C GLU A 331 21.22 -25.51 -36.43
N ILE A 332 21.80 -24.60 -37.24
CA ILE A 332 22.35 -23.34 -36.74
C ILE A 332 21.26 -22.51 -36.05
N LYS A 333 20.07 -22.42 -36.66
CA LYS A 333 18.92 -21.71 -36.09
C LYS A 333 18.44 -22.32 -34.77
N LYS A 334 18.38 -23.66 -34.67
CA LYS A 334 18.03 -24.37 -33.42
C LYS A 334 19.07 -24.12 -32.33
N SER A 335 20.36 -24.19 -32.67
CA SER A 335 21.47 -23.94 -31.75
C SER A 335 21.45 -22.51 -31.19
N VAL A 336 21.23 -21.51 -32.05
CA VAL A 336 21.10 -20.10 -31.65
C VAL A 336 19.87 -19.88 -30.76
N ARG A 337 18.71 -20.47 -31.10
CA ARG A 337 17.50 -20.36 -30.26
C ARG A 337 17.69 -21.00 -28.88
N LYS A 338 18.39 -22.14 -28.80
CA LYS A 338 18.66 -22.81 -27.53
C LYS A 338 19.57 -21.96 -26.62
N GLU A 339 20.60 -21.34 -27.18
CA GLU A 339 21.53 -20.49 -26.44
C GLU A 339 20.90 -19.16 -25.98
N ILE A 340 19.94 -18.63 -26.77
CA ILE A 340 19.19 -17.42 -26.41
C ILE A 340 18.11 -17.72 -25.37
N ASN A 341 17.41 -18.86 -25.47
CA ASN A 341 16.27 -19.20 -24.60
C ASN A 341 16.65 -19.88 -23.27
N ASN A 342 17.88 -20.39 -23.09
CA ASN A 342 18.39 -20.88 -21.80
C ASN A 342 18.77 -19.73 -20.84
N SER A 343 18.04 -18.62 -20.86
CA SER A 343 18.29 -17.40 -20.07
C SER A 343 17.33 -17.26 -18.90
#